data_AF-A0AAN5DD55-F1
#
_entry.id   AF-A0AAN5DD55-F1
#
_cell.length_a   1.000
_cell.length_b   1.000
_cell.length_c   1.000
_cell.angle_alpha   90.00
_cell.angle_beta   90.00
_cell.angle_gamma   90.00
#
_symmetry.space_group_name_H-M   'P 1'
#
loop_
_entity.id
_entity.type
_entity.pdbx_description
1 polymer ?
#
loop_
_entity_poly.entity_id
_entity_poly.type
_entity_poly.pdbx_seq_one_letter_code
_entity_poly.pdbx_strand_id
1 'polypeptide(L)'
;AMITHLAIKYRSIAHDFRFEQLRAHHMAQLMDLSKGFLADEPLAKATGCTLENTRAGMEYIFAYSIAANSVTGHSSMMCYENKTNTPVGILLIYPSYRETKFAPFSVPEPTLSKQEKTIFSVLDETWSKMWDIYPNENVCS
;
A
#
# COMPACT_ATOMS: atom_id res chain seq x y z
N ALA A 1 8.61 9.66 34.93
CA ALA A 1 9.15 8.35 34.48
C ALA A 1 8.56 7.83 33.15
N MET A 2 7.58 8.51 32.52
CA MET A 2 6.87 7.99 31.34
C MET A 2 7.35 8.57 29.99
N ILE A 3 7.97 9.76 29.98
CA ILE A 3 8.48 10.41 28.75
C ILE A 3 9.79 9.78 28.26
N THR A 4 10.64 9.31 29.19
CA THR A 4 11.92 8.65 28.85
C THR A 4 11.73 7.25 28.25
N HIS A 5 10.65 6.56 28.62
CA HIS A 5 10.35 5.19 28.12
C HIS A 5 9.93 5.18 26.64
N LEU A 6 9.17 6.17 26.19
CA LEU A 6 8.79 6.31 24.78
C LEU A 6 10.00 6.65 23.89
N ALA A 7 10.86 7.57 24.33
CA ALA A 7 12.06 7.94 23.57
C ALA A 7 13.06 6.77 23.41
N ILE A 8 13.21 5.91 24.41
CA ILE A 8 14.04 4.70 24.33
C ILE A 8 13.42 3.64 23.40
N LYS A 9 12.09 3.44 23.46
CA LYS A 9 11.36 2.51 22.58
C LYS A 9 11.40 2.92 21.10
N TYR A 10 11.37 4.22 20.79
CA TYR A 10 11.56 4.69 19.41
C TYR A 10 13.03 4.70 18.97
N ARG A 11 14.00 4.84 19.89
CA ARG A 11 15.43 4.65 19.58
C ARG A 11 15.75 3.19 19.24
N SER A 12 15.17 2.21 19.94
CA SER A 12 15.36 0.80 19.58
C SER A 12 14.76 0.47 18.22
N ILE A 13 13.62 1.09 17.85
CA ILE A 13 13.05 0.92 16.49
C ILE A 13 14.05 1.34 15.40
N ALA A 14 14.82 2.41 15.61
CA ALA A 14 15.83 2.84 14.64
C ALA A 14 17.07 1.93 14.57
N HIS A 15 17.34 1.15 15.62
CA HIS A 15 18.46 0.20 15.65
C HIS A 15 18.06 -1.19 15.15
N ASP A 16 16.84 -1.62 15.45
CA ASP A 16 16.35 -2.96 15.12
C ASP A 16 15.67 -3.01 13.75
N PHE A 17 15.25 -1.86 13.21
CA PHE A 17 14.60 -1.78 11.91
C PHE A 17 15.24 -0.73 11.01
N ARG A 18 15.12 -0.94 9.71
CA ARG A 18 15.44 0.07 8.70
C ARG A 18 14.28 0.21 7.72
N PHE A 19 14.18 1.41 7.17
CA PHE A 19 13.15 1.75 6.20
C PHE A 19 13.82 2.06 4.87
N GLU A 20 13.34 1.40 3.82
CA GLU A 20 13.81 1.62 2.46
C GLU A 20 12.64 2.09 1.60
N GLN A 21 12.87 3.09 0.75
CA GLN A 21 11.87 3.53 -0.21
C GLN A 21 11.50 2.38 -1.16
N LEU A 22 10.22 2.17 -1.43
CA LEU A 22 9.78 1.14 -2.37
C LEU A 22 10.31 1.41 -3.79
N ARG A 23 10.73 0.33 -4.45
CA ARG A 23 11.33 0.30 -5.79
C ARG A 23 10.90 -1.00 -6.46
N ALA A 24 11.02 -1.06 -7.78
CA ALA A 24 10.57 -2.22 -8.57
C ALA A 24 11.16 -3.56 -8.10
N HIS A 25 12.41 -3.59 -7.64
CA HIS A 25 13.06 -4.82 -7.18
C HIS A 25 12.45 -5.39 -5.88
N HIS A 26 11.67 -4.61 -5.12
CA HIS A 26 10.99 -5.08 -3.92
C HIS A 26 9.72 -5.89 -4.22
N MET A 27 9.27 -5.96 -5.49
CA MET A 27 7.97 -6.55 -5.85
C MET A 27 7.78 -7.98 -5.33
N ALA A 28 8.79 -8.85 -5.46
CA ALA A 28 8.70 -10.22 -4.96
C ALA A 28 8.49 -10.27 -3.43
N GLN A 29 9.25 -9.46 -2.70
CA GLN A 29 9.14 -9.36 -1.23
C GLN A 29 7.79 -8.77 -0.80
N LEU A 30 7.27 -7.78 -1.53
CA LEU A 30 5.95 -7.19 -1.29
C LEU A 30 4.85 -8.23 -1.43
N MET A 31 4.89 -9.03 -2.48
CA MET A 31 3.90 -10.09 -2.73
C MET A 31 3.96 -11.18 -1.66
N ASP A 32 5.16 -11.59 -1.23
CA ASP A 32 5.29 -12.57 -0.15
C ASP A 32 4.78 -12.04 1.19
N LEU A 33 5.12 -10.80 1.54
CA LEU A 33 4.64 -10.17 2.76
C LEU A 33 3.11 -10.00 2.77
N SER A 34 2.52 -9.73 1.60
CA SER A 34 1.07 -9.58 1.44
C SER A 34 0.28 -10.85 1.72
N LYS A 35 0.89 -12.04 1.58
CA LYS A 35 0.23 -13.31 1.94
C LYS A 35 -0.19 -13.31 3.40
N GLY A 36 0.69 -12.82 4.29
CA GLY A 36 0.40 -12.70 5.71
C GLY A 36 -0.68 -11.65 6.00
N PHE A 37 -0.56 -10.47 5.40
CA PHE A 37 -1.53 -9.39 5.65
C PHE A 37 -2.93 -9.68 5.13
N LEU A 38 -3.07 -10.22 3.91
CA LEU A 38 -4.38 -10.55 3.34
C LEU A 38 -5.08 -11.66 4.12
N ALA A 39 -4.33 -12.63 4.65
CA ALA A 39 -4.90 -13.66 5.51
C ALA A 39 -5.56 -13.07 6.77
N ASP A 40 -5.10 -11.90 7.23
CA ASP A 40 -5.60 -11.21 8.41
C ASP A 40 -6.56 -10.05 8.14
N GLU A 41 -6.67 -9.61 6.89
CA GLU A 41 -7.50 -8.47 6.50
C GLU A 41 -9.00 -8.80 6.62
N PRO A 42 -9.81 -7.96 7.30
CA PRO A 42 -11.22 -8.25 7.57
C PRO A 42 -12.08 -8.55 6.33
N LEU A 43 -11.91 -7.80 5.24
CA LEU A 43 -12.67 -8.00 4.02
C LEU A 43 -12.25 -9.30 3.32
N ALA A 44 -10.96 -9.62 3.28
CA ALA A 44 -10.44 -10.86 2.74
C ALA A 44 -10.96 -12.07 3.52
N LYS A 45 -10.97 -12.00 4.86
CA LYS A 45 -11.60 -13.01 5.73
C LYS A 45 -13.09 -13.16 5.44
N ALA A 46 -13.82 -12.05 5.30
CA ALA A 46 -15.26 -12.08 5.08
C ALA A 46 -15.65 -12.60 3.67
N THR A 47 -14.83 -12.33 2.67
CA THR A 47 -15.10 -12.65 1.26
C THR A 47 -14.44 -13.95 0.80
N GLY A 48 -13.54 -14.53 1.59
CA GLY A 48 -12.70 -15.66 1.18
C GLY A 48 -11.68 -15.27 0.10
N CYS A 49 -11.37 -13.98 -0.01
CA CYS A 49 -10.40 -13.49 -0.98
C CYS A 49 -8.98 -13.94 -0.60
N THR A 50 -8.22 -14.40 -1.58
CA THR A 50 -6.81 -14.77 -1.44
C THR A 50 -5.93 -13.86 -2.29
N LEU A 51 -4.63 -13.83 -1.98
CA LEU A 51 -3.65 -13.11 -2.80
C LEU A 51 -3.63 -13.64 -4.25
N GLU A 52 -3.79 -14.95 -4.42
CA GLU A 52 -3.78 -15.64 -5.71
C GLU A 52 -4.95 -15.17 -6.57
N ASN A 53 -6.11 -14.94 -5.96
CA ASN A 53 -7.30 -14.46 -6.64
C ASN A 53 -7.28 -12.94 -6.88
N THR A 54 -6.39 -12.19 -6.21
CA THR A 54 -6.24 -10.73 -6.34
C THR A 54 -4.85 -10.27 -6.77
N ARG A 55 -4.08 -11.20 -7.35
CA ARG A 55 -2.65 -10.99 -7.60
C ARG A 55 -2.39 -9.80 -8.50
N ALA A 56 -3.13 -9.70 -9.61
CA ALA A 56 -2.92 -8.64 -10.59
C ALA A 56 -3.28 -7.27 -10.01
N GLY A 57 -4.36 -7.20 -9.23
CA GLY A 57 -4.72 -5.99 -8.50
C GLY A 57 -3.69 -5.57 -7.45
N MET A 58 -3.16 -6.52 -6.67
CA MET A 58 -2.14 -6.23 -5.67
C MET A 58 -0.82 -5.78 -6.31
N GLU A 59 -0.37 -6.44 -7.37
CA GLU A 59 0.81 -6.03 -8.15
C GLU A 59 0.63 -4.61 -8.72
N TYR A 60 -0.58 -4.28 -9.20
CA TYR A 60 -0.90 -2.93 -9.64
C TYR A 60 -0.83 -1.90 -8.52
N ILE A 61 -1.41 -2.18 -7.35
CA ILE A 61 -1.34 -1.27 -6.19
C ILE A 61 0.12 -0.99 -5.81
N PHE A 62 0.97 -2.00 -5.81
CA PHE A 62 2.40 -1.81 -5.54
C PHE A 62 3.11 -1.01 -6.63
N ALA A 63 2.88 -1.34 -7.90
CA ALA A 63 3.46 -0.60 -9.01
C ALA A 63 3.05 0.89 -8.98
N TYR A 64 1.79 1.16 -8.67
CA TYR A 64 1.26 2.50 -8.50
C TYR A 64 1.89 3.24 -7.33
N SER A 65 1.96 2.60 -6.16
CA SER A 65 2.59 3.18 -4.97
C SER A 65 4.10 3.47 -5.18
N ILE A 66 4.78 2.66 -5.98
CA ILE A 66 6.17 2.88 -6.38
C ILE A 66 6.29 4.07 -7.34
N ALA A 67 5.39 4.18 -8.32
CA ALA A 67 5.39 5.31 -9.26
C ALA A 67 5.08 6.64 -8.55
N ALA A 68 4.14 6.62 -7.60
CA ALA A 68 3.73 7.77 -6.81
C ALA A 68 4.87 8.40 -6.01
N ASN A 69 5.88 7.60 -5.58
CA ASN A 69 7.05 8.09 -4.85
C ASN A 69 7.78 9.26 -5.53
N SER A 70 7.65 9.41 -6.86
CA SER A 70 8.28 10.49 -7.62
C SER A 70 7.59 11.85 -7.48
N VAL A 71 6.35 11.88 -6.99
CA VAL A 71 5.49 13.07 -7.00
C VAL A 71 4.86 13.39 -5.66
N THR A 72 4.89 12.47 -4.71
CA THR A 72 4.38 12.67 -3.36
C THR A 72 5.48 13.21 -2.44
N GLY A 73 5.13 14.13 -1.54
CA GLY A 73 6.06 14.64 -0.50
C GLY A 73 6.47 13.58 0.53
N HIS A 74 5.84 12.40 0.49
CA HIS A 74 6.13 11.21 1.29
C HIS A 74 6.30 10.02 0.36
N SER A 75 7.16 9.06 0.72
CA SER A 75 7.32 7.84 -0.08
C SER A 75 6.72 6.63 0.61
N SER A 76 6.23 5.70 -0.20
CA SER A 76 5.99 4.32 0.20
C SER A 76 7.30 3.66 0.64
N MET A 77 7.26 2.88 1.71
CA MET A 77 8.44 2.28 2.34
C MET A 77 8.27 0.79 2.63
N MET A 78 9.36 0.04 2.54
CA MET A 78 9.53 -1.28 3.12
C MET A 78 10.24 -1.14 4.47
N CYS A 79 9.78 -1.87 5.47
CA CYS A 79 10.44 -2.02 6.76
C CYS A 79 11.15 -3.37 6.81
N TYR A 80 12.43 -3.36 7.18
CA TYR A 80 13.24 -4.55 7.40
C TYR A 80 13.65 -4.66 8.86
N GLU A 81 13.64 -5.86 9.42
CA GLU A 81 14.33 -6.16 10.67
C GLU A 81 15.84 -6.29 10.39
N ASN A 82 16.67 -5.44 11.00
CA ASN A 82 18.11 -5.36 10.75
C ASN A 82 18.84 -6.67 11.09
N LYS A 83 18.43 -7.36 12.15
CA LYS A 83 19.08 -8.59 12.62
C LYS A 83 19.01 -9.73 11.61
N THR A 84 17.85 -9.88 10.97
CA THR A 84 17.57 -10.99 10.04
C THR A 84 17.59 -10.56 8.58
N ASN A 85 17.63 -9.25 8.34
CA ASN A 85 17.50 -8.64 7.01
C ASN A 85 16.20 -9.04 6.30
N THR A 86 15.14 -9.33 7.06
CA THR A 86 13.86 -9.77 6.50
C THR A 86 12.86 -8.61 6.41
N PRO A 87 12.05 -8.52 5.34
CA PRO A 87 10.97 -7.55 5.28
C PRO A 87 9.89 -7.95 6.30
N VAL A 88 9.44 -6.98 7.09
CA VAL A 88 8.47 -7.19 8.19
C VAL A 88 7.26 -6.26 8.12
N GLY A 89 7.30 -5.25 7.25
CA GLY A 89 6.21 -4.29 7.13
C GLY A 89 6.29 -3.46 5.86
N ILE A 90 5.14 -2.90 5.48
CA ILE A 90 5.01 -2.00 4.33
C ILE A 90 4.21 -0.77 4.74
N LEU A 91 4.60 0.38 4.20
CA LEU A 91 3.81 1.60 4.17
C LEU A 91 3.58 1.94 2.70
N LEU A 92 2.31 2.03 2.29
CA LEU A 92 1.94 2.42 0.94
C LEU A 92 1.40 3.85 0.96
N ILE A 93 1.94 4.69 0.09
CA ILE A 93 1.37 5.97 -0.28
C ILE A 93 0.70 5.75 -1.64
N TYR A 94 -0.64 5.78 -1.63
CA TYR A 94 -1.47 5.50 -2.79
C TYR A 94 -2.40 6.71 -3.03
N PRO A 95 -1.90 7.78 -3.69
CA PRO A 95 -2.73 8.94 -3.97
C PRO A 95 -3.83 8.56 -4.96
N SER A 96 -5.08 8.64 -4.53
CA SER A 96 -6.23 8.41 -5.40
C SER A 96 -6.63 9.73 -6.07
N TYR A 97 -6.54 9.78 -7.40
CA TYR A 97 -6.95 10.93 -8.20
C TYR A 97 -8.41 10.77 -8.63
N ARG A 98 -9.20 11.84 -8.57
CA ARG A 98 -10.60 11.83 -9.03
C ARG A 98 -10.75 11.39 -10.48
N GLU A 99 -9.85 11.85 -11.34
CA GLU A 99 -9.70 11.34 -12.69
C GLU A 99 -8.25 10.86 -12.87
N THR A 100 -8.08 9.59 -13.24
CA THR A 100 -6.75 8.93 -13.34
C THR A 100 -5.80 9.66 -14.28
N LYS A 101 -6.31 10.34 -15.32
CA LYS A 101 -5.52 11.14 -16.28
C LYS A 101 -4.75 12.31 -15.64
N PHE A 102 -5.11 12.73 -14.43
CA PHE A 102 -4.41 13.79 -13.71
C PHE A 102 -3.25 13.27 -12.86
N ALA A 103 -3.07 11.94 -12.75
CA ALA A 103 -1.88 11.39 -12.16
C ALA A 103 -0.65 11.83 -12.98
N PRO A 104 0.38 12.43 -12.36
CA PRO A 104 1.59 12.88 -13.04
C PRO A 104 2.56 11.73 -13.37
N PHE A 105 2.07 10.50 -13.33
CA PHE A 105 2.79 9.26 -13.63
C PHE A 105 1.82 8.28 -14.28
N SER A 106 2.36 7.30 -15.01
CA SER A 106 1.58 6.23 -15.64
C SER A 106 2.03 4.88 -15.15
N VAL A 107 1.07 3.97 -15.01
CA VAL A 107 1.29 2.57 -14.66
C VAL A 107 0.46 1.76 -15.65
N PRO A 108 1.00 0.69 -16.24
CA PRO A 108 0.21 -0.19 -17.09
C PRO A 108 -1.02 -0.71 -16.35
N GLU A 109 -2.20 -0.55 -16.96
CA GLU A 109 -3.43 -1.07 -16.36
C GLU A 109 -3.37 -2.61 -16.29
N PRO A 110 -3.72 -3.20 -15.13
CA PRO A 110 -3.71 -4.64 -14.97
C PRO A 110 -4.90 -5.25 -15.70
N THR A 111 -4.70 -6.44 -16.27
CA THR A 111 -5.83 -7.26 -16.71
C THR A 111 -6.43 -7.96 -15.50
N LEU A 112 -7.50 -7.38 -14.94
CA LEU A 112 -8.19 -7.92 -13.76
C LEU A 112 -9.16 -9.04 -14.12
N SER A 113 -9.20 -10.08 -13.30
CA SER A 113 -10.26 -11.09 -13.31
C SER A 113 -11.63 -10.50 -12.95
N LYS A 114 -12.72 -11.24 -13.21
CA LYS A 114 -14.07 -10.81 -12.82
C LYS A 114 -14.18 -10.59 -11.31
N GLN A 115 -13.57 -11.46 -10.52
CA GLN A 115 -13.58 -11.37 -9.06
C GLN A 115 -12.82 -10.13 -8.59
N GLU A 116 -11.63 -9.87 -9.13
CA GLU A 116 -10.86 -8.66 -8.83
C GLU A 116 -11.68 -7.41 -9.15
N LYS A 117 -12.29 -7.35 -10.35
CA LYS A 117 -13.13 -6.21 -10.74
C LYS A 117 -14.24 -5.94 -9.73
N THR A 118 -14.91 -6.99 -9.22
CA THR A 118 -15.97 -6.83 -8.21
C THR A 118 -15.44 -6.34 -6.87
N ILE A 119 -14.28 -6.83 -6.41
CA ILE A 119 -13.69 -6.38 -5.14
C ILE A 119 -13.23 -4.92 -5.26
N PHE A 120 -12.50 -4.60 -6.33
CA PHE A 120 -11.99 -3.25 -6.56
C PHE A 120 -13.11 -2.25 -6.88
N SER A 121 -14.23 -2.65 -7.47
CA SER A 121 -15.37 -1.74 -7.68
C SER A 121 -15.98 -1.29 -6.35
N VAL A 122 -16.06 -2.16 -5.33
CA VAL A 122 -16.54 -1.77 -4.00
C VAL A 122 -15.61 -0.73 -3.37
N LEU A 123 -14.29 -0.90 -3.55
CA LEU A 123 -13.30 0.07 -3.08
C LEU A 123 -13.44 1.40 -3.85
N ASP A 124 -13.59 1.36 -5.17
CA ASP A 124 -13.76 2.53 -6.03
C ASP A 124 -15.03 3.32 -5.71
N GLU A 125 -16.14 2.63 -5.43
CA GLU A 125 -17.38 3.25 -4.97
C GLU A 125 -17.19 3.95 -3.62
N THR A 126 -16.44 3.34 -2.70
CA THR A 126 -16.13 3.92 -1.39
C THR A 126 -15.29 5.20 -1.54
N TRP A 127 -14.28 5.19 -2.43
CA TRP A 127 -13.48 6.38 -2.71
C TRP A 127 -14.26 7.45 -3.46
N SER A 128 -15.15 7.06 -4.39
CA SER A 128 -16.03 7.98 -5.09
C SER A 128 -16.93 8.78 -4.14
N LYS A 129 -17.38 8.15 -3.04
CA LYS A 129 -18.15 8.82 -1.99
C LYS A 129 -17.34 9.89 -1.24
N MET A 130 -16.01 9.77 -1.16
CA MET A 130 -15.18 10.84 -0.59
C MET A 130 -15.26 12.11 -1.43
N TRP A 131 -15.37 12.00 -2.75
CA TRP A 131 -15.55 13.16 -3.64
C TRP A 131 -16.92 13.80 -3.53
N ASP A 132 -17.95 13.04 -3.18
CA ASP A 132 -19.26 13.63 -2.86
C ASP A 132 -19.18 14.53 -1.61
N ILE A 133 -18.35 14.14 -0.62
CA ILE A 133 -18.14 14.88 0.64
C ILE A 133 -17.17 16.05 0.44
N TYR A 134 -16.11 15.85 -0.34
CA TYR A 134 -15.02 16.80 -0.59
C TYR A 134 -14.90 17.10 -2.10
N PRO A 135 -15.86 17.82 -2.70
CA PRO A 135 -15.99 17.95 -4.16
C PRO A 135 -14.88 18.76 -4.84
N ASN A 136 -14.12 19.53 -4.06
CA ASN A 136 -13.03 20.37 -4.54
C ASN A 136 -11.65 19.72 -4.37
N GLU A 137 -11.58 18.58 -3.67
CA GLU A 137 -10.33 17.82 -3.55
C GLU A 137 -10.06 17.05 -4.86
N ASN A 138 -8.79 17.00 -5.25
CA ASN A 138 -8.35 16.28 -6.45
C ASN A 138 -7.52 15.04 -6.14
N VAL A 139 -7.02 14.93 -4.90
CA VAL A 139 -6.19 13.83 -4.41
C VAL A 139 -6.55 13.56 -2.95
N CYS A 140 -6.88 12.31 -2.62
CA CYS A 140 -7.03 11.91 -1.22
C CYS A 140 -5.61 11.63 -0.70
N SER A 141 -5.16 12.44 0.26
CA SER A 141 -3.87 12.30 0.94
C SER A 141 -3.91 11.25 2.04
#